data_AF-A0A7S1ZP22-F1
#
_entry.id   AF-A0A7S1ZP22-F1
#
_cell.length_a   1.000
_cell.length_b   1.000
_cell.length_c   1.000
_cell.angle_alpha   90.00
_cell.angle_beta   90.00
_cell.angle_gamma   90.00
#
_symmetry.space_group_name_H-M   'P 1'
#
loop_
_entity.id
_entity.type
_entity.pdbx_description
1 polymer ?
#
loop_
_entity_poly.entity_id
_entity_poly.type
_entity_poly.pdbx_seq_one_letter_code
_entity_poly.pdbx_strand_id
1 'polypeptide(L)'
;VDNIRKRLPAELEMRMLALVRSANDSSTDIQIYNKRAHGFLPKAPIRREKVNETIAPIWMKRFGTFSDSAGFESVDETVSAASEELACTPFDIAQKLLDIDSLFKKDAHVTDMRMICDQLHELKGDLLTLNSDASMISILGMINLMLLGRTQSPESVADKWHSLRDRIYSVINKAPGSEAQSSSLRIFGKIARRGSNMNSNKE
;
A
#
# COMPACT_ATOMS: atom_id res chain seq x y z
N VAL A 1 4.17 -21.91 -7.57
CA VAL A 1 5.46 -21.72 -6.85
C VAL A 1 6.32 -22.97 -6.91
N ASP A 2 5.85 -24.12 -6.40
CA ASP A 2 6.62 -25.38 -6.43
C ASP A 2 7.18 -25.76 -7.81
N ASN A 3 6.35 -25.70 -8.86
CA ASN A 3 6.80 -25.95 -10.24
C ASN A 3 7.86 -24.97 -10.74
N ILE A 4 7.86 -23.73 -10.25
CA ILE A 4 8.88 -22.72 -10.62
C ILE A 4 10.20 -23.10 -9.93
N ARG A 5 10.15 -23.42 -8.64
CA ARG A 5 11.30 -23.86 -7.84
C ARG A 5 12.01 -25.07 -8.47
N LYS A 6 11.23 -26.10 -8.85
CA LYS A 6 11.76 -27.33 -9.46
C LYS A 6 12.37 -27.13 -10.86
N ARG A 7 12.02 -26.03 -11.53
CA ARG A 7 12.57 -25.69 -12.86
C ARG A 7 13.83 -24.83 -12.78
N LEU A 8 14.13 -24.26 -11.61
CA LEU A 8 15.33 -23.46 -11.43
C LEU A 8 16.54 -24.36 -11.17
N PRO A 9 17.71 -24.02 -11.75
CA PRO A 9 18.99 -24.58 -11.32
C PRO A 9 19.17 -24.41 -9.81
N ALA A 10 19.83 -25.38 -9.16
CA ALA A 10 20.00 -25.41 -7.71
C ALA A 10 20.60 -24.10 -7.15
N GLU A 11 21.57 -23.52 -7.83
CA GLU A 11 22.22 -22.25 -7.44
C GLU A 11 21.27 -21.05 -7.43
N LEU A 12 20.26 -21.04 -8.31
CA LEU A 12 19.25 -19.99 -8.36
C LEU A 12 18.14 -20.26 -7.34
N GLU A 13 17.76 -21.52 -7.16
CA GLU A 13 16.79 -21.90 -6.13
C GLU A 13 17.31 -21.57 -4.74
N MET A 14 18.58 -21.86 -4.45
CA MET A 14 19.22 -21.56 -3.16
C MET A 14 19.18 -20.07 -2.80
N ARG A 15 19.29 -19.17 -3.78
CA ARG A 15 19.24 -17.71 -3.57
C ARG A 15 17.83 -17.13 -3.54
N MET A 16 16.79 -17.95 -3.75
CA MET A 16 15.41 -17.49 -3.84
C MET A 16 14.67 -17.64 -2.51
N LEU A 17 13.89 -16.62 -2.16
CA LEU A 17 12.83 -16.70 -1.15
C LEU A 17 11.46 -16.66 -1.84
N ALA A 18 10.67 -17.72 -1.69
CA ALA A 18 9.34 -17.82 -2.28
C ALA A 18 8.31 -17.89 -1.17
N LEU A 19 7.41 -16.90 -1.12
CA LEU A 19 6.35 -16.80 -0.12
C LEU A 19 4.98 -16.85 -0.81
N VAL A 20 4.01 -17.48 -0.16
CA VAL A 20 2.61 -17.47 -0.62
C VAL A 20 1.79 -16.58 0.30
N ARG A 21 1.09 -15.59 -0.25
CA ARG A 21 0.08 -14.86 0.51
C ARG A 21 -1.13 -15.77 0.73
N SER A 22 -1.46 -15.98 1.99
CA SER A 22 -2.58 -16.81 2.41
C SER A 22 -3.90 -16.25 1.90
N ALA A 23 -4.69 -17.09 1.24
CA ALA A 23 -6.08 -16.75 0.88
C ALA A 23 -7.02 -16.90 2.08
N ASN A 24 -6.69 -17.82 3.00
CA ASN A 24 -7.37 -18.11 4.26
C ASN A 24 -6.32 -18.58 5.26
N ASP A 25 -6.28 -17.98 6.45
CA ASP A 25 -5.29 -18.30 7.50
C ASP A 25 -5.63 -19.61 8.25
N SER A 26 -6.22 -20.58 7.55
CA SER A 26 -6.53 -21.90 8.10
C SER A 26 -5.25 -22.72 8.26
N SER A 27 -5.19 -23.54 9.30
CA SER A 27 -4.03 -24.41 9.56
C SER A 27 -3.78 -25.38 8.40
N THR A 28 -4.84 -25.91 7.78
CA THR A 28 -4.77 -26.80 6.62
C THR A 28 -4.13 -26.12 5.41
N ASP A 29 -4.55 -24.90 5.07
CA ASP A 29 -4.01 -24.15 3.94
C ASP A 29 -2.55 -23.76 4.17
N ILE A 30 -2.23 -23.31 5.38
CA ILE A 30 -0.85 -22.97 5.79
C ILE A 30 0.10 -24.16 5.62
N GLN A 31 -0.33 -25.37 5.97
CA GLN A 31 0.49 -26.57 5.75
C GLN A 31 0.74 -26.83 4.26
N ILE A 32 -0.26 -26.62 3.41
CA ILE A 32 -0.11 -26.76 1.95
C ILE A 32 0.86 -25.70 1.41
N TYR A 33 0.78 -24.45 1.88
CA TYR A 33 1.69 -23.38 1.47
C TYR A 33 3.12 -23.67 1.89
N ASN A 34 3.36 -24.09 3.14
CA ASN A 34 4.68 -24.46 3.63
C ASN A 34 5.29 -25.66 2.90
N LYS A 35 4.47 -26.55 2.32
CA LYS A 35 4.96 -27.64 1.45
C LYS A 35 5.40 -27.14 0.07
N ARG A 36 4.77 -26.08 -0.46
CA ARG A 36 4.96 -25.59 -1.84
C ARG A 36 5.92 -24.40 -1.94
N ALA A 37 6.21 -23.74 -0.83
CA ALA A 37 6.97 -22.50 -0.75
C ALA A 37 7.89 -22.49 0.50
N HIS A 38 8.70 -21.45 0.69
CA HIS A 38 9.58 -21.31 1.84
C HIS A 38 8.86 -20.79 3.08
N GLY A 39 7.69 -20.18 2.89
CA GLY A 39 6.80 -19.73 3.95
C GLY A 39 5.52 -19.15 3.37
N PHE A 40 4.74 -18.52 4.25
CA PHE A 40 3.52 -17.82 3.88
C PHE A 40 3.46 -16.44 4.53
N LEU A 41 2.67 -15.56 3.94
CA LEU A 41 2.25 -14.30 4.56
C LEU A 41 0.78 -14.41 4.95
N PRO A 42 0.38 -13.92 6.13
CA PRO A 42 -1.02 -13.90 6.53
C PRO A 42 -1.87 -13.14 5.52
N LYS A 43 -3.16 -13.47 5.46
CA LYS A 43 -4.12 -12.70 4.64
C LYS A 43 -4.26 -11.27 5.17
N ALA A 44 -4.26 -11.16 6.49
CA ALA A 44 -4.36 -9.91 7.22
C ALA A 44 -3.25 -8.93 6.83
N PRO A 45 -3.54 -7.61 6.76
CA PRO A 45 -2.51 -6.61 6.56
C PRO A 45 -1.42 -6.72 7.63
N ILE A 46 -0.16 -6.71 7.19
CA ILE A 46 1.00 -6.66 8.09
C ILE A 46 1.31 -5.19 8.28
N ARG A 47 1.29 -4.73 9.54
CA ARG A 47 1.69 -3.37 9.87
C ARG A 47 3.20 -3.21 9.65
N ARG A 48 3.61 -2.00 9.30
CA ARG A 48 5.00 -1.70 8.95
C ARG A 48 5.99 -2.14 10.02
N GLU A 49 5.70 -1.83 11.28
CA GLU A 49 6.53 -2.20 12.43
C GLU A 49 6.67 -3.72 12.62
N LYS A 50 5.73 -4.50 12.10
CA LYS A 50 5.70 -5.97 12.19
C LYS A 50 6.23 -6.69 10.96
N VAL A 51 6.62 -5.96 9.90
CA VAL A 51 7.13 -6.58 8.67
C VAL A 51 8.41 -7.37 8.98
N ASN A 52 9.37 -6.75 9.67
CA ASN A 52 10.61 -7.43 10.07
C ASN A 52 10.34 -8.63 10.97
N GLU A 53 9.46 -8.49 11.96
CA GLU A 53 9.04 -9.60 12.84
C GLU A 53 8.42 -10.76 12.06
N THR A 54 7.71 -10.48 10.97
CA THR A 54 7.04 -11.49 10.14
C THR A 54 8.00 -12.17 9.17
N ILE A 55 8.89 -11.40 8.53
CA ILE A 55 9.78 -11.90 7.46
C ILE A 55 11.05 -12.51 8.02
N ALA A 56 11.64 -11.94 9.08
CA ALA A 56 12.94 -12.36 9.59
C ALA A 56 13.00 -13.85 9.99
N PRO A 57 11.99 -14.45 10.65
CA PRO A 57 12.02 -15.89 10.96
C PRO A 57 12.05 -16.76 9.71
N ILE A 58 11.34 -16.35 8.65
CA ILE A 58 11.30 -17.08 7.38
C ILE A 58 12.64 -16.95 6.64
N TRP A 59 13.22 -15.75 6.66
CA TRP A 59 14.54 -15.48 6.10
C TRP A 59 15.62 -16.31 6.78
N MET A 60 15.68 -16.28 8.12
CA MET A 60 16.66 -17.04 8.89
C MET A 60 16.48 -18.54 8.74
N LYS A 61 15.25 -19.03 8.65
CA LYS A 61 15.00 -20.45 8.34
C LYS A 61 15.56 -20.87 6.99
N ARG A 62 15.59 -19.96 6.01
CA ARG A 62 16.05 -20.25 4.64
C ARG A 62 17.54 -20.04 4.44
N PHE A 63 18.09 -18.97 5.00
CA PHE A 63 19.47 -18.52 4.74
C PHE A 63 20.34 -18.49 5.99
N GLY A 64 19.77 -18.66 7.18
CA GLY A 64 20.48 -18.48 8.46
C GLY A 64 21.44 -19.61 8.84
N THR A 65 21.50 -20.69 8.06
CA THR A 65 22.53 -21.74 8.19
C THR A 65 23.66 -21.50 7.21
N PHE A 66 24.49 -20.48 7.46
CA PHE A 66 25.86 -20.42 6.95
C PHE A 66 26.80 -21.05 7.98
N SER A 67 26.65 -22.37 8.21
CA SER A 67 27.68 -23.18 8.87
C SER A 67 28.08 -24.26 7.90
N ASP A 68 29.01 -23.91 7.02
CA ASP A 68 30.33 -24.56 6.92
C ASP A 68 30.91 -24.33 5.53
N SER A 69 32.14 -23.79 5.51
CA SER A 69 33.02 -23.64 4.36
C SER A 69 32.81 -22.42 3.45
N ALA A 70 33.32 -21.28 3.89
CA ALA A 70 34.43 -20.56 3.25
C ALA A 70 34.54 -19.17 3.89
N GLY A 71 35.71 -18.87 4.44
CA GLY A 71 35.97 -17.60 5.11
C GLY A 71 35.67 -16.42 4.18
N PHE A 72 34.83 -15.51 4.66
CA PHE A 72 34.89 -14.13 4.22
C PHE A 72 34.98 -13.28 5.47
N GLU A 73 36.06 -12.51 5.51
CA GLU A 73 36.45 -11.68 6.62
C GLU A 73 35.33 -10.71 7.00
N SER A 74 35.18 -10.56 8.31
CA SER A 74 34.34 -9.57 8.96
C SER A 74 34.74 -8.16 8.53
N VAL A 75 34.08 -7.64 7.50
CA VAL A 75 33.98 -6.19 7.31
C VAL A 75 32.86 -5.73 8.23
N ASP A 76 33.29 -5.23 9.39
CA ASP A 76 32.51 -4.38 10.28
C ASP A 76 32.18 -3.09 9.53
N GLU A 77 31.13 -3.15 8.70
CA GLU A 77 30.48 -1.97 8.18
C GLU A 77 29.24 -1.78 9.04
N THR A 78 29.37 -0.88 10.00
CA THR A 78 28.26 -0.18 10.64
C THR A 78 27.33 0.33 9.54
N VAL A 79 26.36 -0.50 9.15
CA VAL A 79 25.24 -0.09 8.32
C VAL A 79 24.40 0.81 9.22
N SER A 80 24.78 2.09 9.17
CA SER A 80 23.97 3.23 9.58
C SER A 80 22.51 2.87 9.33
N ALA A 81 21.75 2.75 10.41
CA ALA A 81 20.35 2.38 10.42
C ALA A 81 19.68 2.94 9.17
N ALA A 82 19.39 2.03 8.22
CA ALA A 82 18.74 2.39 6.98
C ALA A 82 17.51 3.17 7.38
N SER A 83 17.52 4.44 6.99
CA SER A 83 16.49 5.43 7.26
C SER A 83 15.14 4.74 7.11
N GLU A 84 14.29 4.98 8.10
CA GLU A 84 12.91 4.57 8.27
C GLU A 84 12.06 4.89 7.02
N GLU A 85 12.35 4.25 5.88
CA GLU A 85 11.79 4.55 4.57
C GLU A 85 10.41 3.88 4.46
N LEU A 86 9.39 4.73 4.50
CA LEU A 86 7.97 4.36 4.47
C LEU A 86 7.68 3.56 3.19
N ALA A 87 6.87 2.49 3.29
CA ALA A 87 6.40 1.76 2.11
C ALA A 87 5.50 2.64 1.21
N CYS A 88 4.87 3.66 1.80
CA CYS A 88 4.14 4.72 1.12
C CYS A 88 4.15 5.94 2.05
N THR A 89 4.69 7.07 1.59
CA THR A 89 4.74 8.30 2.36
C THR A 89 3.41 9.06 2.26
N PRO A 90 3.09 9.98 3.19
CA PRO A 90 1.97 10.89 3.02
C PRO A 90 2.02 11.68 1.69
N PHE A 91 3.23 11.91 1.15
CA PHE A 91 3.43 12.54 -0.15
C PHE A 91 2.96 11.64 -1.30
N ASP A 92 3.31 10.35 -1.27
CA ASP A 92 2.89 9.37 -2.28
C ASP A 92 1.36 9.25 -2.33
N ILE A 93 0.71 9.26 -1.16
CA ILE A 93 -0.75 9.25 -1.05
C ILE A 93 -1.35 10.53 -1.62
N ALA A 94 -0.77 11.70 -1.31
CA ALA A 94 -1.24 12.97 -1.87
C ALA A 94 -1.12 13.00 -3.39
N GLN A 95 -0.03 12.48 -3.96
CA GLN A 95 0.16 12.36 -5.39
C GLN A 95 -0.89 11.42 -6.01
N LYS A 96 -1.13 10.26 -5.40
CA LYS A 96 -2.15 9.30 -5.86
C LYS A 96 -3.56 9.91 -5.85
N LEU A 97 -3.88 10.75 -4.86
CA LEU A 97 -5.16 11.47 -4.85
C LEU A 97 -5.28 12.43 -6.04
N LEU A 98 -4.20 13.09 -6.46
CA LEU A 98 -4.20 13.97 -7.64
C LEU A 98 -4.39 13.17 -8.94
N ASP A 99 -3.75 12.00 -9.02
CA ASP A 99 -3.86 11.13 -10.20
C ASP A 99 -5.30 10.63 -10.37
N ILE A 100 -5.94 10.20 -9.28
CA ILE A 100 -7.36 9.81 -9.31
C ILE A 100 -8.26 11.02 -9.64
N ASP A 101 -7.99 12.19 -9.08
CA ASP A 101 -8.72 13.43 -9.40
C ASP A 101 -8.65 13.78 -10.90
N SER A 102 -7.50 13.53 -11.54
CA SER A 102 -7.31 13.67 -12.99
C SER A 102 -8.19 12.70 -13.78
N LEU A 103 -8.40 11.48 -13.28
CA LEU A 103 -9.32 10.51 -13.90
C LEU A 103 -10.78 10.97 -13.79
N PHE A 104 -11.18 11.53 -12.65
CA PHE A 104 -12.52 12.10 -12.49
C PHE A 104 -12.75 13.29 -13.44
N LYS A 105 -11.77 14.17 -13.63
CA LYS A 105 -11.82 15.28 -14.60
C LYS A 105 -11.91 14.85 -16.06
N LYS A 106 -11.44 13.65 -16.37
CA LYS A 106 -11.52 13.04 -17.71
C LYS A 106 -12.78 12.19 -17.88
N ASP A 107 -13.72 12.27 -16.95
CA ASP A 107 -14.95 11.48 -16.92
C ASP A 107 -14.72 9.96 -16.95
N ALA A 108 -13.57 9.50 -16.46
CA ALA A 108 -13.26 8.06 -16.39
C ALA A 108 -14.27 7.29 -15.52
N HIS A 109 -14.89 7.95 -14.55
CA HIS A 109 -15.98 7.38 -13.73
C HIS A 109 -17.27 7.11 -14.54
N VAL A 110 -17.45 7.76 -15.69
CA VAL A 110 -18.54 7.51 -16.65
C VAL A 110 -18.12 6.47 -17.70
N THR A 111 -16.91 6.62 -18.26
CA THR A 111 -16.46 5.82 -19.40
C THR A 111 -15.82 4.48 -19.01
N ASP A 112 -15.09 4.45 -17.90
CA ASP A 112 -14.35 3.29 -17.41
C ASP A 112 -14.33 3.23 -15.88
N MET A 113 -15.50 2.91 -15.31
CA MET A 113 -15.66 2.77 -13.86
C MET A 113 -14.77 1.65 -13.28
N ARG A 114 -14.28 0.69 -14.09
CA ARG A 114 -13.37 -0.36 -13.61
C ARG A 114 -12.03 0.23 -13.24
N MET A 115 -11.49 1.12 -14.09
CA MET A 115 -10.25 1.83 -13.79
C MET A 115 -10.33 2.61 -12.46
N ILE A 116 -11.46 3.28 -12.19
CA ILE A 116 -11.69 3.96 -10.91
C ILE A 116 -11.71 2.96 -9.74
N CYS A 117 -12.39 1.82 -9.90
CA CYS A 117 -12.42 0.77 -8.88
C CYS A 117 -11.02 0.22 -8.56
N ASP A 118 -10.18 0.06 -9.57
CA ASP A 118 -8.82 -0.46 -9.40
C ASP A 118 -7.96 0.56 -8.64
N GLN A 119 -8.01 1.83 -9.03
CA GLN A 119 -7.30 2.90 -8.33
C GLN A 119 -7.73 3.07 -6.87
N LEU A 120 -9.04 2.93 -6.59
CA LEU A 120 -9.57 2.96 -5.22
C LEU A 120 -9.13 1.74 -4.39
N HIS A 121 -9.00 0.55 -5.00
CA HIS A 121 -8.47 -0.64 -4.33
C HIS A 121 -7.00 -0.47 -3.94
N GLU A 122 -6.19 0.09 -4.82
CA GLU A 122 -4.80 0.35 -4.50
C GLU A 122 -4.66 1.42 -3.42
N LEU A 123 -5.39 2.54 -3.54
CA LEU A 123 -5.41 3.60 -2.51
C LEU A 123 -5.83 3.05 -1.14
N LYS A 124 -6.82 2.16 -1.10
CA LYS A 124 -7.21 1.45 0.13
C LYS A 124 -6.07 0.63 0.70
N GLY A 125 -5.30 -0.06 -0.15
CA GLY A 125 -4.11 -0.81 0.24
C GLY A 125 -3.06 0.09 0.88
N ASP A 126 -2.76 1.22 0.23
CA ASP A 126 -1.79 2.20 0.72
C ASP A 126 -2.23 2.78 2.08
N LEU A 127 -3.50 3.15 2.21
CA LEU A 127 -4.06 3.68 3.46
C LEU A 127 -4.06 2.67 4.61
N LEU A 128 -4.18 1.37 4.32
CA LEU A 128 -4.09 0.31 5.34
C LEU A 128 -2.68 0.17 5.94
N THR A 129 -1.66 0.71 5.26
CA THR A 129 -0.28 0.75 5.77
C THR A 129 -0.04 1.94 6.70
N LEU A 130 -0.95 2.92 6.71
CA LEU A 130 -0.95 4.03 7.65
C LEU A 130 -1.61 3.65 9.00
N ASN A 131 -1.50 4.57 9.95
CA ASN A 131 -2.03 4.46 11.31
C ASN A 131 -3.53 4.06 11.33
N SER A 132 -3.91 3.15 12.22
CA SER A 132 -5.28 2.61 12.34
C SER A 132 -6.16 3.41 13.32
N ASP A 133 -6.40 4.69 13.06
CA ASP A 133 -7.29 5.51 13.90
C ASP A 133 -8.77 5.43 13.44
N ALA A 134 -9.68 5.96 14.26
CA ALA A 134 -11.11 5.97 13.95
C ALA A 134 -11.43 6.74 12.65
N SER A 135 -10.62 7.75 12.31
CA SER A 135 -10.71 8.51 11.07
C SER A 135 -10.42 7.61 9.86
N MET A 136 -9.37 6.80 9.93
CA MET A 136 -8.97 5.85 8.90
C MET A 136 -10.02 4.77 8.68
N ILE A 137 -10.61 4.23 9.76
CA ILE A 137 -11.71 3.25 9.66
C ILE A 137 -12.89 3.82 8.86
N SER A 138 -13.24 5.09 9.10
CA SER A 138 -14.31 5.75 8.38
C SER A 138 -13.97 6.00 6.90
N ILE A 139 -12.74 6.39 6.59
CA ILE A 139 -12.23 6.54 5.21
C ILE A 139 -12.31 5.21 4.45
N LEU A 140 -11.84 4.11 5.06
CA LEU A 140 -11.90 2.78 4.47
C LEU A 140 -13.34 2.32 4.23
N GLY A 141 -14.26 2.69 5.13
CA GLY A 141 -15.69 2.47 4.95
C GLY A 141 -16.25 3.20 3.72
N MET A 142 -15.90 4.47 3.52
CA MET A 142 -16.31 5.25 2.34
C MET A 142 -15.79 4.62 1.04
N ILE A 143 -14.52 4.18 1.01
CA ILE A 143 -13.95 3.48 -0.14
C ILE A 143 -14.73 2.19 -0.44
N ASN A 144 -15.04 1.38 0.56
CA ASN A 144 -15.81 0.15 0.36
C ASN A 144 -17.21 0.43 -0.22
N LEU A 145 -17.89 1.48 0.24
CA LEU A 145 -19.20 1.88 -0.29
C LEU A 145 -19.13 2.31 -1.76
N MET A 146 -18.04 2.97 -2.16
CA MET A 146 -17.80 3.32 -3.56
C MET A 146 -17.50 2.08 -4.40
N LEU A 147 -16.69 1.14 -3.88
CA LEU A 147 -16.35 -0.12 -4.57
C LEU A 147 -17.53 -1.09 -4.74
N LEU A 148 -18.49 -1.09 -3.80
CA LEU A 148 -19.72 -1.88 -3.88
C LEU A 148 -20.77 -1.26 -4.81
N GLY A 149 -20.61 0.02 -5.14
CA GLY A 149 -21.59 0.86 -5.80
C GLY A 149 -21.70 0.73 -7.31
N ARG A 150 -21.71 -0.48 -7.90
CA ARG A 150 -21.86 -0.65 -9.37
C ARG A 150 -23.17 -0.09 -9.96
N THR A 151 -24.13 0.28 -9.12
CA THR A 151 -25.43 0.85 -9.49
C THR A 151 -25.57 2.34 -9.14
N GLN A 152 -24.51 2.99 -8.66
CA GLN A 152 -24.54 4.41 -8.34
C GLN A 152 -24.51 5.25 -9.63
N SER A 153 -25.24 6.36 -9.66
CA SER A 153 -25.11 7.32 -10.76
C SER A 153 -23.68 7.87 -10.79
N PRO A 154 -23.12 8.13 -11.99
CA PRO A 154 -21.76 8.67 -12.11
C PRO A 154 -21.56 9.96 -11.30
N GLU A 155 -22.57 10.83 -11.26
CA GLU A 155 -22.59 12.05 -10.46
C GLU A 155 -22.44 11.78 -8.96
N SER A 156 -23.15 10.78 -8.43
CA SER A 156 -23.05 10.39 -7.02
C SER A 156 -21.66 9.85 -6.66
N VAL A 157 -21.00 9.17 -7.60
CA VAL A 157 -19.63 8.67 -7.41
C VAL A 157 -18.65 9.83 -7.36
N ALA A 158 -18.82 10.85 -8.21
CA ALA A 158 -18.00 12.05 -8.19
C ALA A 158 -18.13 12.81 -6.85
N ASP A 159 -19.34 13.03 -6.33
CA ASP A 159 -19.54 13.71 -5.05
C ASP A 159 -18.90 12.96 -3.87
N LYS A 160 -19.02 11.63 -3.88
CA LYS A 160 -18.40 10.75 -2.88
C LYS A 160 -16.88 10.79 -2.97
N TRP A 161 -16.33 10.85 -4.18
CA TRP A 161 -14.89 11.00 -4.39
C TRP A 161 -14.37 12.30 -3.77
N HIS A 162 -15.00 13.44 -4.04
CA HIS A 162 -14.60 14.73 -3.46
C HIS A 162 -14.61 14.68 -1.92
N SER A 163 -15.67 14.12 -1.34
CA SER A 163 -15.79 13.96 0.12
C SER A 163 -14.72 13.04 0.71
N LEU A 164 -14.41 11.93 0.02
CA LEU A 164 -13.38 10.99 0.42
C LEU A 164 -11.98 11.63 0.38
N ARG A 165 -11.67 12.29 -0.75
CA ARG A 165 -10.39 12.97 -1.00
C ARG A 165 -10.11 14.00 0.08
N ASP A 166 -11.06 14.89 0.36
CA ASP A 166 -10.90 15.97 1.34
C ASP A 166 -10.67 15.42 2.75
N ARG A 167 -11.30 14.27 3.07
CA ARG A 167 -11.13 13.59 4.35
C ARG A 167 -9.77 12.93 4.49
N ILE A 168 -9.26 12.28 3.44
CA ILE A 168 -7.89 11.73 3.43
C ILE A 168 -6.88 12.87 3.58
N TYR A 169 -7.05 13.98 2.86
CA TYR A 169 -6.20 15.16 3.01
C TYR A 169 -6.18 15.71 4.44
N SER A 170 -7.32 15.73 5.13
CA SER A 170 -7.40 16.17 6.52
C SER A 170 -6.58 15.26 7.45
N VAL A 171 -6.61 13.94 7.23
CA VAL A 171 -5.88 12.96 8.05
C VAL A 171 -4.37 13.04 7.82
N ILE A 172 -3.93 13.09 6.55
CA ILE A 172 -2.48 13.14 6.25
C ILE A 172 -1.84 14.46 6.70
N ASN A 173 -2.60 15.57 6.73
CA ASN A 173 -2.10 16.87 7.18
C ASN A 173 -2.16 17.07 8.72
N LYS A 174 -2.84 16.19 9.45
CA LYS A 174 -2.89 16.22 10.93
C LYS A 174 -1.77 15.40 11.58
N ALA A 175 -0.98 14.66 10.82
CA ALA A 175 0.10 13.84 11.37
C ALA A 175 1.16 14.72 12.07
N PRO A 176 1.52 14.42 13.34
CA PRO A 176 2.43 15.24 14.12
C PRO A 176 3.88 15.00 13.66
N GLY A 177 4.42 15.93 12.87
CA GLY A 177 5.82 15.91 12.45
C GLY A 177 6.27 17.03 11.51
N SER A 178 5.47 18.10 11.34
CA SER A 178 5.70 19.08 10.26
C SER A 178 5.97 20.51 10.77
N GLU A 179 7.20 20.81 11.18
CA GLU A 179 7.70 22.18 11.08
C GLU A 179 8.55 22.37 9.80
N ALA A 180 9.25 21.35 9.30
CA ALA A 180 10.05 21.46 8.08
C ALA A 180 9.30 21.17 6.77
N GLN A 181 8.21 20.38 6.79
CA GLN A 181 7.45 19.99 5.58
C GLN A 181 6.20 20.87 5.32
N SER A 182 5.90 21.82 6.22
CA SER A 182 4.70 22.66 6.18
C SER A 182 4.66 23.63 4.99
N SER A 183 5.82 23.97 4.42
CA SER A 183 5.93 24.99 3.36
C SER A 183 5.53 24.46 1.97
N SER A 184 5.94 23.24 1.61
CA SER A 184 5.55 22.64 0.32
C SER A 184 4.09 22.17 0.30
N LEU A 185 3.58 21.60 1.40
CA LEU A 185 2.22 21.06 1.46
C LEU A 185 1.12 22.15 1.53
N ARG A 186 1.43 23.34 2.06
CA ARG A 186 0.50 24.50 2.01
C ARG A 186 0.26 25.00 0.59
N ILE A 187 1.22 24.83 -0.33
CA ILE A 187 1.07 25.23 -1.73
C ILE A 187 0.05 24.31 -2.42
N PHE A 188 0.08 23.00 -2.16
CA PHE A 188 -0.87 22.05 -2.72
C PHE A 188 -2.30 22.21 -2.18
N GLY A 189 -2.46 22.51 -0.88
CA GLY A 189 -3.77 22.83 -0.30
C GLY A 189 -4.40 24.13 -0.87
N LYS A 190 -3.59 25.04 -1.42
CA LYS A 190 -4.06 26.21 -2.17
C LYS A 190 -4.44 25.86 -3.61
N ILE A 191 -3.72 24.93 -4.26
CA ILE A 191 -4.02 24.49 -5.63
C ILE A 191 -5.33 23.71 -5.68
N ALA A 192 -5.56 22.79 -4.74
CA ALA A 192 -6.81 22.03 -4.65
C ALA A 192 -8.03 22.93 -4.39
N ARG A 193 -7.90 23.95 -3.53
CA ARG A 193 -8.97 24.94 -3.27
C ARG A 193 -9.20 25.90 -4.43
N ARG A 194 -8.20 26.20 -5.27
CA ARG A 194 -8.37 27.02 -6.47
C ARG A 194 -9.12 26.28 -7.58
N GLY A 195 -8.98 24.97 -7.69
CA GLY A 195 -9.67 24.15 -8.69
C GLY A 195 -11.19 24.07 -8.50
N SER A 196 -11.67 24.12 -7.25
CA SER A 196 -13.12 24.07 -6.95
C SER A 196 -13.86 25.40 -7.19
N ASN A 197 -13.15 26.52 -7.37
CA ASN A 197 -13.78 27.85 -7.47
C ASN A 197 -13.93 28.36 -8.91
N MET A 198 -13.67 27.54 -9.93
CA MET A 198 -13.81 27.91 -11.35
C MET A 198 -15.07 27.36 -12.05
N ASN A 199 -15.92 26.59 -11.35
CA ASN A 199 -17.15 26.01 -11.94
C ASN A 199 -18.44 26.79 -11.65
N SER A 200 -18.38 27.98 -11.05
CA SER A 200 -19.57 28.78 -10.69
C SER A 200 -19.85 29.99 -11.61
N ASN A 201 -19.06 30.21 -12.67
CA ASN A 201 -19.29 31.31 -13.62
C ASN A 201 -19.39 30.81 -15.06
N LYS A 202 -20.52 30.19 -15.39
CA LYS A 202 -21.10 30.20 -16.75
C LYS A 202 -22.62 30.22 -16.61
N GLU A 203 -23.16 31.44 -16.54
CA GLU A 203 -24.50 31.76 -17.01
C GLU A 203 -24.56 31.63 -18.55
#